data_AF-L0J8P2-F1
#
_entry.id   AF-L0J8P2-F1
#
_cell.length_a   1.000
_cell.length_b   1.000
_cell.length_c   1.000
_cell.angle_alpha   90.00
_cell.angle_beta   90.00
_cell.angle_gamma   90.00
#
_symmetry.space_group_name_H-M   'P 1'
#
loop_
_entity.id
_entity.type
_entity.pdbx_description
1 polymer ?
#
loop_
_entity_poly.entity_id
_entity_poly.type
_entity_poly.pdbx_seq_one_letter_code
_entity_poly.pdbx_strand_id
1 'polypeptide(L)'
;MKLPRTLTSRPAPRMPELAGFEPCYDAIAPLRSHHPAEVTRPLYWWACALRDTGDVLADAHFNAGTMTANVKVRLASYRIVEVVRRHDDKPHLPGTVIELIAEAVWRLGSLGWTTELEDMTDLLRARGLMVWLPKVTSSTRYLPGWVQQPDRAVRIAYWWAATLKQHGWKLYACGDAAAQHGFIAEIPGTENGDPVLAVYPGDMADDGTEASALANHLARLGSTQRRYVQRVIDDTATGQGRVS
;
A
#
# COMPACT_ATOMS: atom_id res chain seq x y z
N MET A 1 -58.32 2.60 3.60
CA MET A 1 -57.09 1.93 4.08
C MET A 1 -55.93 2.36 3.19
N LYS A 2 -55.06 3.26 3.66
CA LYS A 2 -53.78 3.59 2.98
C LYS A 2 -52.69 2.84 3.75
N LEU A 3 -52.04 1.89 3.09
CA LEU A 3 -50.83 1.25 3.62
C LEU A 3 -49.76 2.32 3.83
N PRO A 4 -49.07 2.37 4.98
CA PRO A 4 -47.95 3.27 5.17
C PRO A 4 -46.81 2.84 4.24
N ARG A 5 -46.31 3.78 3.44
CA ARG A 5 -45.10 3.61 2.63
C ARG A 5 -43.92 3.35 3.56
N THR A 6 -43.45 2.11 3.62
CA THR A 6 -42.15 1.76 4.18
C THR A 6 -41.06 2.09 3.15
N LEU A 7 -40.58 3.33 3.18
CA LEU A 7 -39.25 3.68 2.67
C LEU A 7 -38.47 4.23 3.86
N THR A 8 -37.89 3.34 4.66
CA THR A 8 -36.84 3.72 5.59
C THR A 8 -35.62 4.04 4.74
N SER A 9 -35.50 5.29 4.29
CA SER A 9 -34.35 5.76 3.52
C SER A 9 -33.10 5.59 4.40
N ARG A 10 -32.12 4.80 3.93
CA ARG A 10 -30.83 4.62 4.61
C ARG A 10 -30.19 6.01 4.82
N PRO A 11 -29.66 6.34 6.01
CA PRO A 11 -29.09 7.65 6.26
C PRO A 11 -27.90 7.91 5.32
N ALA A 12 -27.89 9.07 4.68
CA ALA A 12 -26.76 9.52 3.88
C ALA A 12 -25.62 9.94 4.82
N PRO A 13 -24.42 9.34 4.71
CA PRO A 13 -23.27 9.76 5.51
C PRO A 13 -22.87 11.18 5.14
N ARG A 14 -22.54 11.99 6.15
CA ARG A 14 -21.74 13.19 5.92
C ARG A 14 -20.32 12.75 5.57
N MET A 15 -19.84 13.09 4.39
CA MET A 15 -18.47 12.77 3.98
C MET A 15 -17.44 13.54 4.82
N PRO A 16 -16.26 12.94 5.09
CA PRO A 16 -15.16 13.68 5.70
C PRO A 16 -14.62 14.75 4.73
N GLU A 17 -13.96 15.76 5.27
CA GLU A 17 -13.44 16.91 4.53
C GLU A 17 -11.93 17.01 4.75
N LEU A 18 -11.20 17.33 3.69
CA LEU A 18 -9.76 17.64 3.70
C LEU A 18 -9.55 18.78 2.70
N ALA A 19 -8.82 19.82 3.11
CA ALA A 19 -8.59 21.00 2.27
C ALA A 19 -7.91 20.62 0.94
N GLY A 20 -8.51 21.03 -0.18
CA GLY A 20 -8.04 20.70 -1.53
C GLY A 20 -8.47 19.30 -2.03
N PHE A 21 -9.20 18.55 -1.21
CA PHE A 21 -9.77 17.24 -1.54
C PHE A 21 -11.23 17.16 -1.07
N GLU A 22 -12.00 18.22 -1.30
CA GLU A 22 -13.41 18.28 -0.92
C GLU A 22 -14.23 17.18 -1.63
N PRO A 23 -15.28 16.63 -0.99
CA PRO A 23 -16.10 15.58 -1.61
C PRO A 23 -16.73 16.02 -2.92
N CYS A 24 -16.39 15.33 -4.01
CA CYS A 24 -16.99 15.55 -5.32
C CYS A 24 -18.07 14.49 -5.62
N TYR A 25 -19.26 14.95 -6.00
CA TYR A 25 -20.44 14.10 -6.26
C TYR A 25 -20.79 14.01 -7.76
N ASP A 26 -19.96 14.62 -8.62
CA ASP A 26 -20.18 14.67 -10.05
C ASP A 26 -20.28 13.28 -10.67
N ALA A 27 -21.08 13.20 -11.74
CA ALA A 27 -21.29 11.95 -12.46
C ALA A 27 -19.98 11.44 -13.07
N ILE A 28 -19.71 10.16 -12.85
CA ILE A 28 -18.53 9.49 -13.41
C ILE A 28 -18.79 9.16 -14.88
N ALA A 29 -18.21 9.93 -15.79
CA ALA A 29 -18.22 9.65 -17.21
C ALA A 29 -17.12 8.62 -17.59
N PRO A 30 -17.28 7.80 -18.64
CA PRO A 30 -18.45 7.60 -19.49
C PRO A 30 -19.29 6.37 -19.05
N LEU A 31 -19.89 6.37 -17.86
CA LEU A 31 -20.85 5.32 -17.50
C LEU A 31 -22.15 5.53 -18.28
N ARG A 32 -22.58 4.54 -19.08
CA ARG A 32 -23.73 4.68 -20.01
C ARG A 32 -25.08 4.34 -19.41
N SER A 33 -25.14 3.64 -18.28
CA SER A 33 -26.42 3.08 -17.81
C SER A 33 -26.51 2.78 -16.31
N HIS A 34 -25.39 2.61 -15.59
CA HIS A 34 -25.40 2.48 -14.14
C HIS A 34 -24.35 3.40 -13.53
N HIS A 35 -24.80 4.47 -12.90
CA HIS A 35 -23.95 5.28 -12.04
C HIS A 35 -23.95 4.66 -10.65
N PRO A 36 -22.81 4.64 -9.94
CA PRO A 36 -22.80 4.32 -8.53
C PRO A 36 -23.62 5.35 -7.75
N ALA A 37 -24.07 4.94 -6.57
CA ALA A 37 -24.81 5.79 -5.65
C ALA A 37 -24.05 7.11 -5.43
N GLU A 38 -24.77 8.23 -5.40
CA GLU A 38 -24.16 9.56 -5.30
C GLU A 38 -23.22 9.67 -4.10
N VAL A 39 -23.63 9.11 -2.96
CA VAL A 39 -22.86 9.12 -1.71
C VAL A 39 -21.50 8.40 -1.80
N THR A 40 -21.28 7.50 -2.76
CA THR A 40 -19.98 6.81 -2.91
C THR A 40 -19.03 7.49 -3.90
N ARG A 41 -19.54 8.40 -4.75
CA ARG A 41 -18.76 9.05 -5.82
C ARG A 41 -17.52 9.82 -5.35
N PRO A 42 -17.46 10.43 -4.15
CA PRO A 42 -16.22 11.04 -3.67
C PRO A 42 -15.02 10.10 -3.68
N LEU A 43 -15.23 8.79 -3.42
CA LEU A 43 -14.17 7.78 -3.46
C LEU A 43 -13.51 7.69 -4.84
N TYR A 44 -14.28 7.85 -5.92
CA TYR A 44 -13.75 7.87 -7.28
C TYR A 44 -12.82 9.04 -7.52
N TRP A 45 -13.25 10.25 -7.16
CA TRP A 45 -12.47 11.46 -7.41
C TRP A 45 -11.21 11.52 -6.53
N TRP A 46 -11.27 11.04 -5.29
CA TRP A 46 -10.07 10.90 -4.46
C TRP A 46 -9.11 9.84 -5.00
N ALA A 47 -9.61 8.72 -5.56
CA ALA A 47 -8.76 7.73 -6.22
C ALA A 47 -8.10 8.29 -7.50
N CYS A 48 -8.80 9.14 -8.28
CA CYS A 48 -8.19 9.89 -9.36
C CYS A 48 -7.08 10.82 -8.84
N ALA A 49 -7.34 11.55 -7.76
CA ALA A 49 -6.36 12.49 -7.21
C ALA A 49 -5.09 11.77 -6.68
N LEU A 50 -5.24 10.58 -6.07
CA LEU A 50 -4.10 9.71 -5.76
C LEU A 50 -3.34 9.31 -7.03
N ARG A 51 -4.08 8.94 -8.08
CA ARG A 51 -3.47 8.52 -9.35
C ARG A 51 -2.66 9.65 -10.00
N ASP A 52 -3.13 10.88 -9.90
CA ASP A 52 -2.47 12.07 -10.43
C ASP A 52 -1.14 12.37 -9.72
N THR A 53 -1.00 12.00 -8.44
CA THR A 53 0.27 12.08 -7.69
C THR A 53 1.18 10.86 -7.91
N GLY A 54 0.77 9.90 -8.74
CA GLY A 54 1.46 8.64 -8.96
C GLY A 54 1.20 7.57 -7.89
N ASP A 55 0.38 7.90 -6.87
CA ASP A 55 -0.08 6.96 -5.86
C ASP A 55 -1.21 6.10 -6.42
N VAL A 56 -1.40 4.91 -5.88
CA VAL A 56 -2.43 3.99 -6.37
C VAL A 56 -3.10 3.27 -5.23
N LEU A 57 -4.43 3.29 -5.22
CA LEU A 57 -5.21 2.52 -4.27
C LEU A 57 -4.96 1.02 -4.52
N ALA A 58 -4.59 0.29 -3.47
CA ALA A 58 -4.37 -1.15 -3.54
C ALA A 58 -5.56 -1.93 -2.97
N ASP A 59 -6.14 -1.41 -1.89
CA ASP A 59 -7.31 -1.99 -1.25
C ASP A 59 -8.12 -0.91 -0.53
N ALA A 60 -9.44 -1.08 -0.49
CA ALA A 60 -10.37 -0.25 0.26
C ALA A 60 -11.63 -1.06 0.54
N HIS A 61 -11.80 -1.47 1.80
CA HIS A 61 -12.94 -2.27 2.20
C HIS A 61 -13.37 -1.99 3.64
N PHE A 62 -14.63 -2.29 3.94
CA PHE A 62 -15.19 -2.26 5.27
C PHE A 62 -15.50 -3.69 5.75
N ASN A 63 -15.04 -4.03 6.94
CA ASN A 63 -15.37 -5.28 7.61
C ASN A 63 -16.42 -5.02 8.69
N ALA A 64 -17.65 -5.50 8.45
CA ALA A 64 -18.77 -5.34 9.37
C ALA A 64 -18.61 -6.14 10.67
N GLY A 65 -17.89 -7.28 10.63
CA GLY A 65 -17.67 -8.12 11.81
C GLY A 65 -16.74 -7.48 12.83
N THR A 66 -15.74 -6.73 12.37
CA THR A 66 -14.81 -5.99 13.23
C THR A 66 -15.13 -4.50 13.33
N MET A 67 -16.11 -4.00 12.57
CA MET A 67 -16.44 -2.57 12.44
C MET A 67 -15.21 -1.71 12.08
N THR A 68 -14.42 -2.19 11.11
CA THR A 68 -13.18 -1.53 10.68
C THR A 68 -13.17 -1.26 9.18
N ALA A 69 -12.71 -0.10 8.76
CA ALA A 69 -12.31 0.16 7.38
C ALA A 69 -10.80 0.01 7.24
N ASN A 70 -10.36 -0.70 6.21
CA ASN A 70 -8.96 -0.84 5.85
C ASN A 70 -8.75 -0.23 4.47
N VAL A 71 -7.74 0.62 4.36
CA VAL A 71 -7.34 1.25 3.10
C VAL A 71 -5.84 1.08 2.93
N LYS A 72 -5.42 0.53 1.79
CA LYS A 72 -4.02 0.37 1.41
C LYS A 72 -3.74 1.18 0.17
N VAL A 73 -2.65 1.94 0.19
CA VAL A 73 -2.18 2.72 -0.96
C VAL A 73 -0.71 2.37 -1.22
N ARG A 74 -0.37 2.15 -2.49
CA ARG A 74 1.00 2.15 -2.95
C ARG A 74 1.36 3.56 -3.38
N LEU A 75 2.30 4.16 -2.66
CA LEU A 75 2.81 5.48 -2.99
C LEU A 75 3.65 5.43 -4.28
N ALA A 76 3.83 6.58 -4.92
CA ALA A 76 4.71 6.75 -6.07
C ALA A 76 6.15 6.29 -5.76
N SER A 77 6.58 6.41 -4.51
CA SER A 77 7.85 5.91 -4.00
C SER A 77 7.91 4.39 -3.84
N TYR A 78 6.91 3.63 -4.31
CA TYR A 78 6.76 2.18 -4.16
C TYR A 78 6.52 1.70 -2.72
N ARG A 79 6.44 2.62 -1.75
CA ARG A 79 6.09 2.30 -0.36
C ARG A 79 4.60 1.98 -0.24
N ILE A 80 4.25 0.93 0.51
CA ILE A 80 2.86 0.69 0.92
C ILE A 80 2.58 1.41 2.24
N VAL A 81 1.44 2.08 2.30
CA VAL A 81 0.86 2.63 3.52
C VAL A 81 -0.52 2.03 3.70
N GLU A 82 -0.80 1.60 4.93
CA GLU A 82 -2.10 1.08 5.35
C GLU A 82 -2.67 1.97 6.44
N VAL A 83 -3.92 2.38 6.28
CA VAL A 83 -4.70 3.05 7.32
C VAL A 83 -5.87 2.16 7.70
N VAL A 84 -5.99 1.91 9.00
CA VAL A 84 -7.09 1.17 9.59
C VAL A 84 -7.89 2.11 10.46
N ARG A 85 -9.16 2.32 10.11
CA ARG A 85 -10.12 3.09 10.90
C ARG A 85 -11.06 2.12 11.63
N ARG A 86 -10.97 2.08 12.95
CA ARG A 86 -11.76 1.22 13.84
C ARG A 86 -12.87 1.99 14.52
N HIS A 87 -13.93 1.30 14.98
CA HIS A 87 -15.03 1.93 15.73
C HIS A 87 -14.57 2.81 16.91
N ASP A 88 -13.61 2.32 17.69
CA ASP A 88 -13.15 2.99 18.92
C ASP A 88 -12.19 4.17 18.67
N ASP A 89 -11.73 4.38 17.43
CA ASP A 89 -10.86 5.51 17.15
C ASP A 89 -11.64 6.82 17.31
N LYS A 90 -11.03 7.80 17.97
CA LYS A 90 -11.64 9.11 18.15
C LYS A 90 -11.90 9.76 16.78
N PRO A 91 -13.07 10.41 16.61
CA PRO A 91 -13.29 11.24 15.43
C PRO A 91 -12.18 12.30 15.34
N HIS A 92 -11.38 12.22 14.29
CA HIS A 92 -10.35 13.19 13.98
C HIS A 92 -10.49 13.62 12.53
N LEU A 93 -10.03 14.83 12.23
CA LEU A 93 -9.99 15.30 10.86
C LEU A 93 -8.85 14.56 10.15
N PRO A 94 -9.12 13.98 8.96
CA PRO A 94 -8.06 13.38 8.15
C PRO A 94 -6.97 14.40 7.86
N GLY A 95 -5.71 14.01 8.03
CA GLY A 95 -4.54 14.81 7.63
C GLY A 95 -4.04 14.45 6.22
N THR A 96 -4.46 13.31 5.68
CA THR A 96 -4.05 12.80 4.38
C THR A 96 -5.21 12.24 3.57
N VAL A 97 -5.05 12.11 2.25
CA VAL A 97 -6.06 11.53 1.35
C VAL A 97 -6.37 10.06 1.71
N ILE A 98 -5.38 9.29 2.17
CA ILE A 98 -5.60 7.90 2.60
C ILE A 98 -6.46 7.82 3.86
N GLU A 99 -6.23 8.68 4.84
CA GLU A 99 -7.08 8.80 6.04
C GLU A 99 -8.49 9.28 5.69
N LEU A 100 -8.61 10.19 4.71
CA LEU A 100 -9.88 10.69 4.20
C LEU A 100 -10.72 9.55 3.59
N ILE A 101 -10.10 8.74 2.73
CA ILE A 101 -10.73 7.56 2.13
C ILE A 101 -11.10 6.54 3.21
N ALA A 102 -10.22 6.28 4.19
CA ALA A 102 -10.49 5.33 5.27
C ALA A 102 -11.69 5.74 6.13
N GLU A 103 -11.79 7.02 6.49
CA GLU A 103 -12.93 7.57 7.22
C GLU A 103 -14.23 7.50 6.39
N ALA A 104 -14.17 7.79 5.08
CA ALA A 104 -15.33 7.70 4.21
C ALA A 104 -15.83 6.25 4.04
N VAL A 105 -14.93 5.29 3.82
CA VAL A 105 -15.22 3.85 3.76
C VAL A 105 -15.86 3.39 5.07
N TRP A 106 -15.34 3.85 6.22
CA TRP A 106 -15.90 3.52 7.52
C TRP A 106 -17.33 4.09 7.71
N ARG A 107 -17.56 5.36 7.36
CA ARG A 107 -18.89 6.01 7.45
C ARG A 107 -19.92 5.36 6.54
N LEU A 108 -19.54 5.02 5.31
CA LEU A 108 -20.40 4.30 4.37
C LEU A 108 -20.76 2.91 4.91
N GLY A 109 -19.74 2.12 5.31
CA GLY A 109 -19.92 0.77 5.80
C GLY A 109 -20.75 0.70 7.08
N SER A 110 -20.46 1.55 8.06
CA SER A 110 -21.20 1.61 9.35
C SER A 110 -22.66 2.04 9.20
N LEU A 111 -23.01 2.79 8.15
CA LEU A 111 -24.39 3.16 7.82
C LEU A 111 -25.07 2.18 6.85
N GLY A 112 -24.41 1.08 6.50
CA GLY A 112 -24.98 -0.02 5.72
C GLY A 112 -24.84 0.13 4.20
N TRP A 113 -24.00 1.03 3.70
CA TRP A 113 -23.73 1.22 2.26
C TRP A 113 -22.68 0.25 1.71
N THR A 114 -22.60 -0.98 2.23
CA THR A 114 -21.52 -1.93 1.91
C THR A 114 -21.60 -2.44 0.47
N THR A 115 -22.80 -2.70 -0.05
CA THR A 115 -22.98 -3.14 -1.46
C THR A 115 -22.57 -2.05 -2.44
N GLU A 116 -22.99 -0.80 -2.20
CA GLU A 116 -22.60 0.32 -3.06
C GLU A 116 -21.10 0.65 -2.97
N LEU A 117 -20.47 0.30 -1.84
CA LEU A 117 -19.02 0.39 -1.66
C LEU A 117 -18.31 -0.70 -2.46
N GLU A 118 -18.81 -1.93 -2.46
CA GLU A 118 -18.30 -3.02 -3.31
C GLU A 118 -18.42 -2.67 -4.80
N ASP A 119 -19.57 -2.14 -5.24
CA ASP A 119 -19.79 -1.66 -6.61
C ASP A 119 -18.79 -0.55 -6.99
N MET A 120 -18.53 0.38 -6.06
CA MET A 120 -17.53 1.43 -6.26
C MET A 120 -16.13 0.83 -6.37
N THR A 121 -15.76 -0.09 -5.49
CA THR A 121 -14.46 -0.77 -5.52
C THR A 121 -14.26 -1.53 -6.83
N ASP A 122 -15.28 -2.21 -7.34
CA ASP A 122 -15.24 -2.88 -8.65
C ASP A 122 -15.08 -1.88 -9.80
N LEU A 123 -15.77 -0.73 -9.74
CA LEU A 123 -15.58 0.35 -10.69
C LEU A 123 -14.14 0.89 -10.65
N LEU A 124 -13.57 1.13 -9.48
CA LEU A 124 -12.19 1.62 -9.33
C LEU A 124 -11.19 0.65 -9.95
N ARG A 125 -11.36 -0.67 -9.74
CA ARG A 125 -10.55 -1.71 -10.38
C ARG A 125 -10.71 -1.70 -11.90
N ALA A 126 -11.94 -1.66 -12.39
CA ALA A 126 -12.24 -1.64 -13.83
C ALA A 126 -11.65 -0.42 -14.54
N ARG A 127 -11.43 0.68 -13.80
CA ARG A 127 -10.81 1.92 -14.30
C ARG A 127 -9.30 2.01 -14.06
N GLY A 128 -8.68 1.00 -13.44
CA GLY A 128 -7.26 1.01 -13.11
C GLY A 128 -6.87 2.03 -12.04
N LEU A 129 -7.84 2.58 -11.30
CA LEU A 129 -7.64 3.47 -10.16
C LEU A 129 -7.34 2.69 -8.89
N MET A 130 -7.75 1.42 -8.85
CA MET A 130 -7.36 0.46 -7.83
C MET A 130 -6.62 -0.73 -8.47
N VAL A 131 -5.45 -1.08 -7.94
CA VAL A 131 -4.62 -2.16 -8.45
C VAL A 131 -4.53 -3.30 -7.46
N TRP A 132 -4.67 -4.52 -7.98
CA TRP A 132 -4.30 -5.69 -7.19
C TRP A 132 -2.79 -5.73 -7.04
N LEU A 133 -2.30 -5.77 -5.79
CA LEU A 133 -0.89 -6.04 -5.54
C LEU A 133 -0.68 -7.55 -5.60
N PRO A 134 0.00 -8.08 -6.64
CA PRO A 134 0.27 -9.51 -6.71
C PRO A 134 1.16 -9.92 -5.54
N LYS A 135 0.93 -11.12 -5.00
CA LYS A 135 1.78 -11.66 -3.95
C LYS A 135 3.21 -11.75 -4.46
N VAL A 136 4.14 -11.19 -3.70
CA VAL A 136 5.56 -11.20 -4.05
C VAL A 136 6.08 -12.63 -4.16
N THR A 137 6.77 -12.90 -5.25
CA THR A 137 7.36 -14.21 -5.54
C THR A 137 8.87 -14.16 -5.29
N SER A 138 9.40 -15.16 -4.60
CA SER A 138 10.85 -15.29 -4.41
C SER A 138 11.53 -15.70 -5.72
N SER A 139 12.60 -15.01 -6.10
CA SER A 139 13.46 -15.40 -7.22
C SER A 139 14.74 -16.05 -6.69
N THR A 140 15.12 -17.19 -7.30
CA THR A 140 16.35 -17.91 -6.97
C THR A 140 17.40 -17.84 -8.08
N ARG A 141 17.14 -17.02 -9.12
CA ARG A 141 18.00 -16.85 -10.28
C ARG A 141 19.43 -16.48 -9.86
N TYR A 142 20.40 -16.92 -10.65
CA TYR A 142 21.78 -16.56 -10.44
C TYR A 142 22.00 -15.06 -10.57
N LEU A 143 22.87 -14.54 -9.71
CA LEU A 143 23.20 -13.13 -9.65
C LEU A 143 24.08 -12.77 -10.84
N PRO A 144 23.75 -11.71 -11.59
CA PRO A 144 24.57 -11.26 -12.72
C PRO A 144 26.00 -10.89 -12.28
N GLY A 145 27.01 -11.33 -13.02
CA GLY A 145 28.42 -10.99 -12.76
C GLY A 145 29.13 -11.78 -11.65
N TRP A 146 28.47 -12.77 -11.03
CA TRP A 146 29.07 -13.60 -9.98
C TRP A 146 29.55 -14.94 -10.52
N VAL A 147 30.87 -15.20 -10.42
CA VAL A 147 31.48 -16.49 -10.78
C VAL A 147 31.08 -17.59 -9.79
N GLN A 148 31.21 -17.31 -8.49
CA GLN A 148 30.71 -18.18 -7.43
C GLN A 148 29.40 -17.61 -6.88
N GLN A 149 28.33 -18.38 -7.02
CA GLN A 149 27.00 -17.94 -6.63
C GLN A 149 26.81 -18.03 -5.10
N PRO A 150 26.28 -16.97 -4.45
CA PRO A 150 25.79 -17.04 -3.08
C PRO A 150 24.79 -18.16 -2.88
N ASP A 151 24.57 -18.61 -1.64
CA ASP A 151 23.55 -19.60 -1.36
C ASP A 151 22.13 -19.11 -1.74
N ARG A 152 21.21 -20.07 -1.87
CA ARG A 152 19.84 -19.79 -2.35
C ARG A 152 19.14 -18.69 -1.54
N ALA A 153 19.32 -18.67 -0.22
CA ALA A 153 18.61 -17.72 0.64
C ALA A 153 19.16 -16.30 0.46
N VAL A 154 20.47 -16.15 0.28
CA VAL A 154 21.09 -14.85 -0.02
C VAL A 154 20.64 -14.31 -1.39
N ARG A 155 20.53 -15.18 -2.40
CA ARG A 155 20.02 -14.75 -3.73
C ARG A 155 18.56 -14.32 -3.70
N ILE A 156 17.72 -14.95 -2.89
CA ILE A 156 16.34 -14.51 -2.69
C ILE A 156 16.29 -13.09 -2.11
N ALA A 157 17.07 -12.84 -1.06
CA ALA A 157 17.17 -11.50 -0.45
C ALA A 157 17.63 -10.45 -1.46
N TYR A 158 18.63 -10.80 -2.29
CA TYR A 158 19.12 -9.94 -3.35
C TYR A 158 18.02 -9.51 -4.33
N TRP A 159 17.19 -10.43 -4.82
CA TRP A 159 16.22 -10.07 -5.86
C TRP A 159 15.10 -9.15 -5.36
N TRP A 160 14.68 -9.31 -4.10
CA TRP A 160 13.77 -8.34 -3.48
C TRP A 160 14.44 -6.99 -3.26
N ALA A 161 15.68 -6.99 -2.74
CA ALA A 161 16.47 -5.77 -2.59
C ALA A 161 16.69 -5.04 -3.93
N ALA A 162 16.97 -5.77 -5.00
CA ALA A 162 17.15 -5.23 -6.35
C ALA A 162 15.88 -4.56 -6.87
N THR A 163 14.71 -5.13 -6.58
CA THR A 163 13.41 -4.54 -6.94
C THR A 163 13.19 -3.21 -6.21
N LEU A 164 13.45 -3.16 -4.90
CA LEU A 164 13.36 -1.91 -4.12
C LEU A 164 14.35 -0.85 -4.64
N LYS A 165 15.58 -1.25 -4.96
CA LYS A 165 16.60 -0.36 -5.53
C LYS A 165 16.22 0.19 -6.91
N GLN A 166 15.53 -0.59 -7.75
CA GLN A 166 14.99 -0.11 -9.03
C GLN A 166 13.97 1.02 -8.84
N HIS A 167 13.28 1.05 -7.70
CA HIS A 167 12.40 2.14 -7.30
C HIS A 167 13.12 3.27 -6.54
N GLY A 168 14.45 3.30 -6.57
CA GLY A 168 15.27 4.37 -5.99
C GLY A 168 15.54 4.24 -4.49
N TRP A 169 15.15 3.12 -3.86
CA TRP A 169 15.40 2.92 -2.43
C TRP A 169 16.88 2.66 -2.18
N LYS A 170 17.41 3.26 -1.12
CA LYS A 170 18.73 2.89 -0.58
C LYS A 170 18.51 2.05 0.65
N LEU A 171 19.15 0.88 0.68
CA LEU A 171 19.00 -0.10 1.75
C LEU A 171 20.27 -0.13 2.60
N TYR A 172 20.08 -0.13 3.91
CA TYR A 172 21.14 -0.11 4.92
C TYR A 172 20.84 -1.16 5.99
N ALA A 173 21.87 -1.55 6.75
CA ALA A 173 21.73 -2.38 7.94
C ALA A 173 20.92 -3.69 7.70
N CYS A 174 21.07 -4.32 6.53
CA CYS A 174 20.35 -5.53 6.15
C CYS A 174 20.81 -6.72 7.01
N GLY A 175 19.88 -7.26 7.80
CA GLY A 175 20.13 -8.33 8.78
C GLY A 175 20.74 -7.85 10.09
N ASP A 176 20.89 -6.53 10.29
CA ASP A 176 21.49 -5.94 11.48
C ASP A 176 20.52 -5.96 12.68
N ALA A 177 21.05 -6.01 13.90
CA ALA A 177 20.27 -5.94 15.12
C ALA A 177 19.53 -4.61 15.29
N ALA A 178 20.06 -3.51 14.72
CA ALA A 178 19.43 -2.18 14.75
C ALA A 178 18.02 -2.17 14.13
N ALA A 179 17.76 -3.06 13.17
CA ALA A 179 16.45 -3.26 12.56
C ALA A 179 15.81 -4.59 12.96
N GLN A 180 16.16 -5.14 14.13
CA GLN A 180 15.67 -6.46 14.59
C GLN A 180 15.88 -7.57 13.54
N HIS A 181 17.04 -7.55 12.88
CA HIS A 181 17.41 -8.42 11.76
C HIS A 181 16.62 -8.23 10.46
N GLY A 182 15.89 -7.13 10.33
CA GLY A 182 15.32 -6.63 9.07
C GLY A 182 16.29 -5.69 8.35
N PHE A 183 15.84 -4.51 7.92
CA PHE A 183 16.70 -3.50 7.27
C PHE A 183 16.20 -2.07 7.53
N ILE A 184 17.05 -1.09 7.22
CA ILE A 184 16.70 0.34 7.21
C ILE A 184 16.71 0.79 5.76
N ALA A 185 15.76 1.61 5.34
CA ALA A 185 15.73 2.17 4.01
C ALA A 185 15.58 3.68 4.01
N GLU A 186 16.30 4.34 3.12
CA GLU A 186 16.02 5.70 2.67
C GLU A 186 15.17 5.59 1.40
N ILE A 187 13.92 6.00 1.53
CA ILE A 187 12.89 5.93 0.50
C ILE A 187 12.85 7.29 -0.19
N PRO A 188 12.90 7.37 -1.53
CA PRO A 188 12.80 8.64 -2.23
C PRO A 188 11.49 9.34 -1.87
N GLY A 189 11.55 10.64 -1.61
CA GLY A 189 10.36 11.48 -1.51
C GLY A 189 9.64 11.56 -2.86
N THR A 190 8.41 12.10 -2.85
CA THR A 190 7.73 12.52 -4.09
C THR A 190 8.49 13.70 -4.73
N GLU A 191 8.07 14.21 -5.89
CA GLU A 191 8.84 15.12 -6.77
C GLU A 191 9.50 16.37 -6.13
N ASN A 192 9.23 16.72 -4.87
CA ASN A 192 9.99 17.74 -4.10
C ASN A 192 10.10 17.40 -2.60
N GLY A 193 9.90 16.14 -2.21
CA GLY A 193 9.91 15.70 -0.83
C GLY A 193 11.30 15.25 -0.38
N ASP A 194 11.62 15.52 0.89
CA ASP A 194 12.80 14.94 1.52
C ASP A 194 12.69 13.40 1.56
N PRO A 195 13.80 12.69 1.37
CA PRO A 195 13.81 11.24 1.50
C PRO A 195 13.41 10.83 2.92
N VAL A 196 12.60 9.78 3.02
CA VAL A 196 12.10 9.27 4.29
C VAL A 196 12.97 8.10 4.73
N LEU A 197 13.57 8.22 5.92
CA LEU A 197 14.24 7.10 6.56
C LEU A 197 13.21 6.23 7.30
N ALA A 198 13.10 4.97 6.93
CA ALA A 198 12.15 4.01 7.49
C ALA A 198 12.87 2.74 7.96
N VAL A 199 12.43 2.21 9.10
CA VAL A 199 12.91 0.93 9.64
C VAL A 199 11.90 -0.15 9.30
N TYR A 200 12.37 -1.24 8.70
CA TYR A 200 11.61 -2.43 8.37
C TYR A 200 12.08 -3.58 9.27
N PRO A 201 11.40 -3.82 10.41
CA PRO A 201 11.87 -4.81 11.37
C PRO A 201 11.67 -6.24 10.87
N GLY A 202 12.54 -7.14 11.32
CA GLY A 202 12.57 -8.53 10.87
C GLY A 202 11.35 -9.39 11.23
N ASP A 203 10.49 -8.90 12.12
CA ASP A 203 9.26 -9.53 12.59
C ASP A 203 7.99 -8.77 12.15
N MET A 204 8.13 -7.82 11.22
CA MET A 204 6.97 -7.06 10.74
C MET A 204 5.92 -7.96 10.09
N ALA A 205 4.65 -7.55 10.20
CA ALA A 205 3.57 -8.22 9.51
C ALA A 205 3.84 -8.29 8.00
N ASP A 206 3.55 -9.44 7.40
CA ASP A 206 3.68 -9.60 5.95
C ASP A 206 2.55 -8.83 5.26
N ASP A 207 2.90 -7.70 4.65
CA ASP A 207 1.97 -6.87 3.86
C ASP A 207 1.92 -7.31 2.39
N GLY A 208 2.64 -8.38 2.03
CA GLY A 208 2.71 -8.93 0.68
C GLY A 208 3.70 -8.24 -0.24
N THR A 209 4.53 -7.31 0.25
CA THR A 209 5.50 -6.53 -0.55
C THR A 209 6.92 -7.11 -0.54
N GLU A 210 7.78 -6.61 -1.43
CA GLU A 210 9.19 -6.98 -1.42
C GLU A 210 9.88 -6.49 -0.14
N ALA A 211 9.40 -5.40 0.45
CA ALA A 211 9.94 -4.86 1.69
C ALA A 211 9.62 -5.78 2.89
N SER A 212 8.35 -6.18 3.09
CA SER A 212 8.00 -7.13 4.15
C SER A 212 8.66 -8.49 3.93
N ALA A 213 8.70 -8.97 2.68
CA ALA A 213 9.30 -10.24 2.33
C ALA A 213 10.81 -10.25 2.62
N LEU A 214 11.51 -9.17 2.25
CA LEU A 214 12.93 -9.00 2.53
C LEU A 214 13.20 -8.95 4.04
N ALA A 215 12.48 -8.11 4.79
CA ALA A 215 12.69 -7.97 6.23
C ALA A 215 12.51 -9.30 6.98
N ASN A 216 11.37 -9.97 6.75
CA ASN A 216 11.06 -11.26 7.36
C ASN A 216 12.02 -12.36 6.93
N HIS A 217 12.55 -12.29 5.71
CA HIS A 217 13.52 -13.27 5.23
C HIS A 217 14.90 -13.06 5.84
N LEU A 218 15.37 -11.82 5.95
CA LEU A 218 16.64 -11.47 6.61
C LEU A 218 16.68 -11.98 8.05
N ALA A 219 15.58 -11.86 8.79
CA ALA A 219 15.48 -12.33 10.17
C ALA A 219 15.65 -13.85 10.30
N ARG A 220 15.22 -14.60 9.28
CA ARG A 220 15.31 -16.07 9.24
C ARG A 220 16.68 -16.59 8.81
N LEU A 221 17.56 -15.72 8.31
CA LEU A 221 18.91 -16.12 7.89
C LEU A 221 19.83 -16.42 9.09
N GLY A 222 20.78 -17.33 8.89
CA GLY A 222 21.88 -17.55 9.81
C GLY A 222 22.82 -16.33 9.88
N SER A 223 23.63 -16.24 10.95
CA SER A 223 24.53 -15.10 11.18
C SER A 223 25.53 -14.87 10.03
N THR A 224 26.11 -15.95 9.49
CA THR A 224 27.01 -15.89 8.33
C THR A 224 26.31 -15.40 7.07
N GLN A 225 25.07 -15.85 6.83
CA GLN A 225 24.27 -15.43 5.68
C GLN A 225 23.92 -13.95 5.78
N ARG A 226 23.49 -13.46 6.94
CA ARG A 226 23.17 -12.03 7.15
C ARG A 226 24.35 -11.12 6.83
N ARG A 227 25.54 -11.46 7.35
CA ARG A 227 26.77 -10.70 7.05
C ARG A 227 27.10 -10.68 5.56
N TYR A 228 26.77 -11.76 4.86
CA TYR A 228 27.01 -11.87 3.43
C TYR A 228 25.96 -11.13 2.59
N VAL A 229 24.69 -11.10 3.03
CA VAL A 229 23.61 -10.39 2.32
C VAL A 229 23.91 -8.90 2.16
N GLN A 230 24.35 -8.20 3.22
CA GLN A 230 24.66 -6.77 3.11
C GLN A 230 25.68 -6.51 1.99
N ARG A 231 26.77 -7.29 1.92
CA ARG A 231 27.78 -7.17 0.86
C ARG A 231 27.21 -7.40 -0.53
N VAL A 232 26.40 -8.45 -0.68
CA VAL A 232 25.79 -8.83 -1.96
C VAL A 232 24.77 -7.79 -2.43
N ILE A 233 24.03 -7.19 -1.49
CA ILE A 233 23.12 -6.08 -1.78
C ILE A 233 23.93 -4.83 -2.16
N ASP A 234 24.98 -4.48 -1.44
CA ASP A 234 25.77 -3.26 -1.71
C ASP A 234 26.52 -3.30 -3.04
N ASP A 235 27.08 -4.45 -3.41
CA ASP A 235 27.85 -4.64 -4.65
C ASP A 235 27.01 -4.34 -5.94
N THR A 236 25.67 -4.21 -5.83
CA THR A 236 24.79 -3.78 -6.94
C THR A 236 24.78 -2.29 -7.24
N ALA A 237 25.21 -1.45 -6.30
CA ALA A 237 25.27 0.00 -6.51
C ALA A 237 26.38 0.40 -7.49
N THR A 238 27.38 -0.47 -7.66
CA THR A 238 28.48 -0.32 -8.59
C THR A 238 28.28 -1.29 -9.74
N GLY A 239 27.82 -0.81 -10.89
CA GLY A 239 27.96 -1.50 -12.18
C GLY A 239 29.43 -1.61 -12.61
N GLN A 240 30.32 -2.05 -11.71
CA GLN A 240 31.71 -2.37 -11.97
C GLN A 240 31.99 -3.72 -11.34
N GLY A 241 32.25 -4.69 -12.22
CA GLY A 241 32.58 -6.04 -11.85
C GLY A 241 33.80 -6.11 -10.93
N ARG A 242 33.77 -7.07 -10.02
CA ARG A 242 35.01 -7.66 -9.54
C ARG A 242 35.61 -8.47 -10.69
N VAL A 243 36.47 -7.83 -11.47
CA VAL A 243 37.57 -8.56 -12.09
C VAL A 243 38.50 -8.95 -10.94
N SER A 244 38.74 -10.25 -10.87
CA SER A 244 39.72 -10.96 -10.04
C SER A 244 41.06 -10.23 -9.91
#